data_AF-G5LW10-F1
#
_entry.id   AF-G5LW10-F1
#
_cell.length_a   1.000
_cell.length_b   1.000
_cell.length_c   1.000
_cell.angle_alpha   90.00
_cell.angle_beta   90.00
_cell.angle_gamma   90.00
#
_symmetry.space_group_name_H-M   'P 1'
#
loop_
_entity.id
_entity.type
_entity.pdbx_description
1 polymer ?
#
loop_
_entity_poly.entity_id
_entity_poly.type
_entity_poly.pdbx_seq_one_letter_code
_entity_poly.pdbx_strand_id
1 'polypeptide(L)' 'RSALINFLKEAEIMAVFHYIPLHDCPAGDKFGEFIGDDVYTTKESERLLRLPLFYNLAPVDQRTVITTLLNYFS' A
#
# COMPACT_ATOMS: atom_id res chain seq x y z
N ARG A 1 2.68 -4.04 6.71
CA ARG A 1 2.86 -3.43 5.37
C ARG A 1 4.26 -2.84 5.16
N SER A 2 4.75 -1.95 6.03
CA SER A 2 6.02 -1.21 5.81
C SER A 2 7.25 -2.08 5.58
N ALA A 3 7.37 -3.22 6.27
CA ALA A 3 8.46 -4.18 6.05
C ALA A 3 8.52 -4.68 4.59
N LEU A 4 7.37 -5.06 4.01
CA LEU A 4 7.29 -5.48 2.60
C LEU A 4 7.64 -4.33 1.64
N ILE A 5 7.18 -3.11 1.91
CA ILE A 5 7.52 -1.94 1.08
C ILE A 5 9.04 -1.69 1.10
N ASN A 6 9.67 -1.80 2.26
CA ASN A 6 11.12 -1.62 2.39
C ASN A 6 11.88 -2.73 1.66
N PHE A 7 11.45 -3.98 1.81
CA PHE A 7 12.03 -5.11 1.08
C PHE A 7 11.94 -4.96 -0.44
N LEU A 8 10.77 -4.56 -0.96
CA LEU A 8 10.60 -4.30 -2.39
C LEU A 8 11.45 -3.11 -2.85
N LYS A 9 11.59 -2.07 -2.03
CA LYS A 9 12.45 -0.92 -2.32
C LYS A 9 13.93 -1.31 -2.43
N GLU A 10 14.41 -2.21 -1.59
CA GLU A 10 15.78 -2.76 -1.67
C GLU A 10 16.02 -3.54 -2.97
N ALA A 11 14.97 -4.15 -3.53
CA ALA A 11 14.97 -4.81 -4.83
C ALA A 11 14.63 -3.87 -6.01
N GLU A 12 14.73 -2.54 -5.80
CA GLU A 12 14.43 -1.51 -6.79
C GLU A 12 12.98 -1.51 -7.33
N ILE A 13 12.05 -2.12 -6.57
CA ILE A 13 10.62 -2.16 -6.89
C ILE A 13 9.87 -1.12 -6.06
N MET A 14 9.29 -0.12 -6.74
CA MET A 14 8.49 0.91 -6.07
C MET A 14 7.05 0.42 -5.80
N ALA A 15 6.81 -0.03 -4.58
CA ALA A 15 5.47 -0.30 -4.06
C ALA A 15 4.99 0.84 -3.14
N VAL A 16 3.71 1.20 -3.25
CA VAL A 16 3.12 2.33 -2.50
C VAL A 16 1.87 1.89 -1.74
N PHE A 17 1.60 2.51 -0.59
CA PHE A 17 0.37 2.27 0.16
C PHE A 17 -0.76 3.22 -0.27
N HIS A 18 -1.98 2.93 0.19
CA HIS A 18 -3.15 3.75 -0.09
C HIS A 18 -4.32 3.39 0.83
N TYR A 19 -5.09 4.32 1.38
CA TYR A 19 -4.79 5.74 1.66
C TYR A 19 -4.48 5.91 3.15
N ILE A 20 -4.26 7.14 3.62
CA ILE A 20 -4.50 7.49 5.01
C ILE A 20 -6.00 7.80 5.13
N PRO A 21 -6.75 7.24 6.09
CA PRO A 21 -8.15 7.60 6.31
C PRO A 21 -8.32 9.11 6.50
N LEU A 22 -9.29 9.71 5.83
CA LEU A 22 -9.46 11.16 5.86
C LEU A 22 -9.87 11.66 7.24
N HIS A 23 -10.67 10.90 8.01
CA HIS A 23 -11.08 11.31 9.35
C HIS A 23 -9.90 11.44 10.32
N ASP A 24 -8.79 10.72 10.08
CA ASP A 24 -7.57 10.79 10.89
C ASP A 24 -6.57 11.85 10.40
N CYS A 25 -6.86 12.58 9.33
CA CYS A 25 -5.98 13.65 8.86
C CYS A 25 -6.29 14.98 9.55
N PRO A 26 -5.31 15.91 9.68
CA PRO A 26 -5.53 17.19 10.37
C PRO A 26 -6.69 18.03 9.82
N ALA A 27 -6.98 17.90 8.52
CA ALA A 27 -8.12 18.56 7.89
C ALA A 27 -9.45 17.82 8.14
N GLY A 28 -9.43 16.48 8.23
CA GLY A 28 -10.63 15.70 8.51
C GLY A 28 -11.11 15.87 9.94
N ASP A 29 -10.19 15.88 10.90
CA ASP A 29 -10.49 16.20 12.30
C ASP A 29 -11.06 17.63 12.45
N LYS A 30 -10.56 18.58 11.66
CA LYS A 30 -11.01 19.98 11.73
C LYS A 30 -12.33 20.25 10.99
N PHE A 31 -12.58 19.57 9.88
CA PHE A 31 -13.65 19.92 8.93
C PHE A 31 -14.69 18.82 8.72
N GLY A 32 -14.54 17.67 9.37
CA GLY A 32 -15.44 16.54 9.25
C GLY A 32 -15.64 15.80 10.57
N GLU A 33 -16.47 14.78 10.52
CA GLU A 33 -16.73 13.87 11.64
C GLU A 33 -16.87 12.45 11.08
N PHE A 34 -16.32 11.46 11.80
CA PHE A 34 -16.54 10.05 11.47
C PHE A 34 -17.74 9.54 12.26
N ILE A 35 -18.80 9.13 11.57
CA ILE A 35 -20.04 8.67 12.21
C ILE A 35 -20.06 7.13 12.25
N GLY A 36 -20.15 6.59 13.46
CA GLY A 36 -20.15 5.15 13.74
C GLY A 36 -18.76 4.61 14.08
N ASP A 37 -18.63 3.29 14.14
CA ASP A 37 -17.39 2.63 14.56
C ASP A 37 -16.41 2.47 13.39
N ASP A 38 -15.14 2.83 13.60
CA ASP A 38 -14.06 2.55 12.65
C ASP A 38 -13.59 1.10 12.74
N VAL A 39 -14.40 0.19 12.19
CA VAL A 39 -14.14 -1.27 12.23
C VAL A 39 -13.15 -1.70 11.13
N TYR A 40 -13.18 -1.02 9.98
CA TYR A 40 -12.45 -1.43 8.78
C TYR A 40 -11.62 -0.31 8.17
N THR A 41 -12.07 0.94 8.17
CA THR A 41 -11.43 2.01 7.39
C THR A 41 -9.95 2.15 7.73
N THR A 42 -9.62 2.29 9.01
CA THR A 42 -8.22 2.44 9.44
C THR A 42 -7.46 1.13 9.30
N LYS A 43 -7.97 0.04 9.88
CA LYS A 43 -7.32 -1.28 9.87
C LYS A 43 -6.96 -1.77 8.47
N GLU A 44 -7.86 -1.59 7.50
CA GLU A 44 -7.66 -2.05 6.13
C GLU A 44 -6.66 -1.16 5.38
N SER A 45 -6.69 0.15 5.64
CA SER A 45 -5.74 1.11 5.05
C SER A 45 -4.28 0.84 5.46
N GLU A 46 -4.06 0.35 6.70
CA GLU A 46 -2.73 0.07 7.24
C GLU A 46 -2.06 -1.16 6.62
N ARG A 47 -2.85 -2.08 6.07
CA ARG A 47 -2.36 -3.36 5.51
C ARG A 47 -2.37 -3.44 3.99
N LEU A 48 -3.14 -2.59 3.30
CA LEU A 48 -3.21 -2.56 1.84
C LEU A 48 -1.94 -1.94 1.22
N LEU A 49 -1.39 -2.59 0.18
CA LEU A 49 -0.36 -2.03 -0.70
C LEU A 49 -0.76 -2.14 -2.16
N ARG A 50 -0.18 -1.29 -3.00
CA ARG A 50 -0.29 -1.31 -4.45
C ARG A 50 1.05 -1.69 -5.08
N LEU A 51 0.98 -2.53 -6.10
CA LEU A 51 2.11 -2.98 -6.90
C LEU A 51 2.24 -2.13 -8.19
N PRO A 52 3.42 -2.12 -8.84
CA PRO A 52 3.58 -1.49 -10.14
C PRO A 52 2.57 -2.00 -11.16
N LEU A 53 1.78 -1.07 -11.73
CA LEU A 53 0.84 -1.35 -12.80
C LEU A 53 0.69 -0.10 -13.66
N PHE A 54 1.18 -0.15 -14.89
CA PHE A 54 1.13 0.93 -15.86
C PHE A 54 1.21 0.36 -17.28
N TYR A 55 0.79 1.15 -18.27
CA TYR A 55 0.58 0.68 -19.65
C TYR A 55 1.82 -0.01 -20.26
N ASN A 56 3.02 0.54 -20.03
CA ASN A 56 4.28 0.05 -20.59
C ASN A 56 5.04 -0.90 -19.65
N LEU A 57 4.38 -1.54 -18.68
CA LEU A 57 5.06 -2.49 -17.79
C LEU A 57 5.52 -3.71 -18.58
N ALA A 58 6.83 -3.95 -18.64
CA ALA A 58 7.36 -5.08 -19.40
C ALA A 58 7.02 -6.41 -18.69
N PRO A 59 6.77 -7.51 -19.42
CA PRO A 59 6.52 -8.81 -18.83
C PRO A 59 7.66 -9.32 -17.92
N VAL A 60 8.90 -8.91 -18.22
CA VAL A 60 10.06 -9.22 -17.38
C VAL A 60 10.00 -8.50 -16.04
N ASP A 61 9.63 -7.21 -16.02
CA ASP A 61 9.50 -6.42 -14.80
C ASP A 61 8.36 -6.94 -13.92
N GLN A 62 7.22 -7.29 -14.54
CA GLN A 62 6.11 -7.94 -13.83
C GLN A 62 6.55 -9.25 -13.17
N ARG A 63 7.34 -10.06 -13.88
CA ARG A 63 7.88 -11.31 -13.33
C ARG A 63 8.83 -11.05 -12.17
N THR A 64 9.71 -10.06 -12.29
CA THR A 64 10.59 -9.61 -11.21
C THR A 64 9.77 -9.23 -9.98
N VAL A 65 8.69 -8.46 -10.14
CA VAL A 65 7.78 -8.11 -9.03
C VAL A 65 7.19 -9.37 -8.38
N ILE A 66 6.65 -10.30 -9.17
CA ILE A 66 6.02 -11.53 -8.65
C ILE A 66 7.05 -12.40 -7.92
N THR A 67 8.22 -12.65 -8.51
CA THR A 67 9.26 -13.49 -7.91
C THR A 67 9.78 -12.87 -6.61
N THR A 68 10.05 -11.57 -6.60
CA THR A 68 10.50 -10.88 -5.38
C THR A 68 9.44 -10.95 -4.27
N LEU A 69 8.16 -10.79 -4.61
CA LEU A 69 7.06 -10.96 -3.65
C LEU A 69 7.03 -12.38 -3.07
N LEU A 70 7.12 -13.40 -3.91
CA LEU A 70 7.11 -14.79 -3.46
C LEU A 70 8.30 -15.08 -2.52
N ASN A 71 9.49 -14.55 -2.83
CA ASN A 71 10.68 -14.69 -1.99
C ASN A 71 10.56 -14.02 -0.62
N TYR A 72 9.75 -12.96 -0.49
CA TYR A 72 9.50 -12.35 0.81
C TYR A 72 8.60 -13.21 1.72
N PHE A 73 7.67 -13.97 1.11
CA PHE A 73 6.66 -14.75 1.83
C PHE A 73 6.97 -16.24 1.96
N SER A 74 8.01 -16.72 1.29
CA SER A 74 8.58 -18.06 1.48
C SER A 74 9.35 -18.16 2.79
#